data_AF-A0A7K1SBA9-F1
#
_entry.id   AF-A0A7K1SBA9-F1
#
_cell.length_a   1.000
_cell.length_b   1.000
_cell.length_c   1.000
_cell.angle_alpha   90.00
_cell.angle_beta   90.00
_cell.angle_gamma   90.00
#
_symmetry.space_group_name_H-M   'P 1'
#
loop_
_entity.id
_entity.type
_entity.pdbx_description
1 polymer ?
#
loop_
_entity_poly.entity_id
_entity_poly.type
_entity_poly.pdbx_seq_one_letter_code
_entity_poly.pdbx_strand_id
1 'polypeptide(L)' 'MENNLHSPLTEPQLDLLKMFSHKVDDADWVAIKRMIVHYFAQKAIEGADQVWDEQNWDDQKVDEILNTHLRTPYKPARY' A
#
# COMPACT_ATOMS: atom_id res chain seq x y z
N MET A 1 -9.25 26.59 -7.93
CA MET A 1 -8.10 25.82 -7.39
C MET A 1 -7.19 25.54 -8.56
N GLU A 2 -6.06 26.23 -8.64
CA GLU A 2 -5.11 26.05 -9.73
C GLU A 2 -4.24 24.81 -9.47
N ASN A 3 -4.32 23.81 -10.35
CA ASN A 3 -3.42 22.66 -10.36
C ASN A 3 -2.19 23.01 -11.20
N ASN A 4 -1.17 23.59 -10.58
CA ASN A 4 0.13 23.79 -11.23
C ASN A 4 0.90 22.45 -11.25
N LEU A 5 0.72 21.67 -12.33
CA LEU A 5 1.52 20.46 -12.60
C LEU A 5 2.95 20.89 -12.99
N HIS A 6 3.87 20.83 -12.05
CA HIS A 6 5.25 21.31 -12.20
C HIS A 6 6.20 20.35 -12.95
N SER A 7 5.69 19.32 -13.62
CA SER A 7 6.49 18.34 -14.37
C SER A 7 5.67 17.76 -15.54
N PRO A 8 6.27 17.49 -16.72
CA PRO A 8 5.57 16.81 -17.79
C PRO A 8 5.11 15.43 -17.31
N LEU A 9 3.85 15.10 -17.61
CA LEU A 9 3.27 13.79 -17.30
C LEU A 9 4.11 12.69 -17.97
N THR A 10 4.24 11.54 -17.29
CA THR A 10 4.89 10.36 -17.87
C THR A 10 4.04 9.77 -18.99
N GLU A 11 4.65 9.02 -19.92
CA GLU A 11 3.92 8.34 -21.00
C GLU A 11 2.73 7.50 -20.49
N PRO A 12 2.84 6.68 -19.41
CA PRO A 12 1.68 5.98 -18.87
C PRO A 12 0.58 6.89 -18.32
N GLN A 13 0.94 8.05 -17.76
CA GLN A 13 -0.05 9.03 -17.29
C GLN A 13 -0.81 9.65 -18.47
N LEU A 14 -0.10 9.96 -19.57
CA LEU A 14 -0.71 10.47 -20.80
C LEU A 14 -1.64 9.44 -21.43
N ASP A 15 -1.24 8.17 -21.47
CA ASP A 15 -2.06 7.10 -22.02
C ASP A 15 -3.32 6.84 -21.18
N LEU A 16 -3.21 6.88 -19.85
CA LEU A 16 -4.38 6.87 -18.97
C LEU A 16 -5.34 8.03 -19.28
N LEU A 17 -4.82 9.25 -19.45
CA LEU A 17 -5.66 10.40 -19.81
C LEU A 17 -6.33 10.23 -21.18
N LYS A 18 -5.64 9.66 -22.17
CA LYS A 18 -6.24 9.33 -23.48
C LYS A 18 -7.37 8.30 -23.32
N MET A 19 -7.20 7.28 -22.48
CA MET A 19 -8.25 6.28 -22.22
C MET A 19 -9.50 6.91 -21.59
N PHE A 20 -9.33 7.92 -20.72
CA PHE A 20 -10.44 8.67 -20.11
C PHE A 20 -10.97 9.83 -20.96
N SER A 21 -10.52 9.99 -22.21
CA SER A 21 -11.01 11.05 -23.11
C SER A 21 -12.46 10.85 -23.53
N HIS A 22 -12.94 9.61 -23.49
CA HIS A 22 -14.36 9.29 -23.63
C HIS A 22 -15.09 9.43 -22.29
N LYS A 23 -16.38 9.78 -22.34
CA LYS A 23 -17.19 9.91 -21.13
C LYS A 23 -17.33 8.53 -20.47
N VAL A 24 -16.55 8.31 -19.42
CA VAL A 24 -16.69 7.18 -18.51
C VAL A 24 -17.78 7.54 -17.52
N ASP A 25 -18.78 6.68 -17.35
CA ASP A 25 -19.78 6.90 -16.32
C ASP A 25 -19.20 6.67 -14.91
N ASP A 26 -19.89 7.16 -13.89
CA ASP A 26 -19.37 7.08 -12.52
C ASP A 26 -19.20 5.63 -12.04
N ALA A 27 -19.99 4.69 -12.53
CA ALA A 27 -19.94 3.29 -12.13
C ALA A 27 -18.68 2.61 -12.70
N ASP A 28 -18.41 2.81 -13.99
CA ASP A 28 -17.21 2.33 -14.66
C ASP A 28 -15.96 2.98 -14.07
N TRP A 29 -16.02 4.28 -13.73
CA TRP A 29 -14.90 4.95 -13.08
C TRP A 29 -14.57 4.35 -11.70
N VAL A 30 -15.60 4.04 -10.91
CA VAL A 30 -15.42 3.33 -9.64
C VAL A 30 -14.84 1.93 -9.85
N ALA A 31 -15.30 1.20 -10.87
CA ALA A 31 -14.76 -0.12 -11.21
C ALA A 31 -13.26 -0.06 -11.57
N ILE A 32 -12.87 0.91 -12.39
CA ILE A 32 -11.47 1.12 -12.79
C ILE A 32 -10.60 1.45 -11.57
N LYS A 33 -11.05 2.33 -10.67
CA LYS A 33 -10.32 2.61 -9.42
C LYS A 33 -10.13 1.35 -8.57
N ARG A 34 -11.18 0.53 -8.44
CA ARG A 34 -11.10 -0.72 -7.67
C ARG A 34 -10.10 -1.68 -8.27
N MET A 35 -10.05 -1.80 -9.60
CA MET A 35 -9.07 -2.65 -10.28
C MET A 35 -7.62 -2.19 -10.00
N ILE A 36 -7.35 -0.89 -10.07
CA ILE A 36 -6.02 -0.33 -9.78
C ILE A 36 -5.65 -0.58 -8.32
N VAL A 37 -6.56 -0.30 -7.37
CA VAL A 37 -6.33 -0.53 -5.95
C VAL A 37 -6.07 -2.00 -5.65
N HIS A 38 -6.84 -2.91 -6.25
CA HIS A 38 -6.68 -4.34 -6.07
C HIS A 38 -5.31 -4.83 -6.55
N TYR A 39 -4.84 -4.35 -7.71
CA TYR A 39 -3.51 -4.69 -8.21
C TYR A 39 -2.39 -4.30 -7.24
N PHE A 40 -2.43 -3.07 -6.70
CA PHE A 40 -1.43 -2.63 -5.74
C PHE A 40 -1.55 -3.34 -4.38
N ALA A 41 -2.77 -3.65 -3.93
CA ALA A 41 -2.99 -4.43 -2.71
C ALA A 41 -2.38 -5.84 -2.84
N GLN A 42 -2.60 -6.51 -3.97
CA GLN A 42 -1.99 -7.82 -4.24
C GLN A 42 -0.47 -7.74 -4.25
N LYS A 43 0.11 -6.72 -4.90
CA LYS A 43 1.57 -6.52 -4.90
C LYS A 43 2.14 -6.25 -3.50
N ALA A 44 1.41 -5.52 -2.67
CA ALA A 44 1.80 -5.29 -1.28
C ALA A 44 1.79 -6.58 -0.45
N ILE A 45 0.78 -7.44 -0.65
CA ILE A 45 0.69 -8.75 0.00
C ILE A 45 1.83 -9.66 -0.47
N GLU A 46 2.03 -9.79 -1.79
CA GLU A 46 3.14 -10.56 -2.37
C GLU A 46 4.51 -10.10 -1.82
N GLY A 47 4.71 -8.78 -1.69
CA GLY A 47 5.93 -8.24 -1.10
C GLY A 47 6.07 -8.54 0.39
N ALA A 48 4.98 -8.53 1.15
CA ALA A 48 4.99 -8.91 2.56
C ALA A 48 5.31 -10.40 2.74
N ASP A 49 4.70 -11.27 1.92
CA ASP A 49 4.95 -12.71 1.91
C ASP A 49 6.42 -13.00 1.55
N GLN A 50 6.97 -12.32 0.54
CA GLN A 50 8.38 -12.48 0.19
C GLN A 50 9.32 -12.10 1.34
N VAL A 51 9.06 -10.97 2.02
CA VAL A 51 9.87 -10.56 3.18
C VAL A 51 9.72 -11.56 4.33
N TRP A 52 8.51 -12.08 4.53
CA TRP A 52 8.21 -13.10 5.55
C TRP A 52 9.04 -14.38 5.32
N ASP A 53 9.07 -14.86 4.07
CA ASP A 53 9.85 -16.03 3.65
C ASP A 53 11.36 -15.78 3.75
N GLU A 54 11.85 -14.64 3.23
CA GLU A 54 13.29 -14.30 3.25
C GLU A 54 13.85 -14.18 4.67
N GLN A 55 13.06 -13.68 5.61
CA GLN A 55 13.47 -13.52 7.00
C GLN A 55 13.31 -14.81 7.83
N ASN A 56 12.86 -15.92 7.22
CA ASN A 56 12.51 -17.17 7.90
C ASN A 56 11.66 -16.91 9.15
N TRP A 57 10.61 -16.10 9.01
CA TRP A 57 9.65 -15.92 10.09
C TRP A 57 8.77 -17.18 10.20
N ASP A 58 9.36 -18.25 10.70
CA ASP A 58 8.65 -19.48 11.01
C ASP A 58 7.79 -19.33 12.27
N ASP A 59 6.95 -20.31 12.54
CA ASP A 59 6.08 -20.33 13.72
C ASP A 59 6.89 -20.14 15.02
N GLN A 60 8.14 -20.61 15.07
CA GLN A 60 9.03 -20.44 16.22
C GLN A 60 9.46 -18.97 16.39
N LYS A 61 9.77 -18.26 15.29
CA LYS A 61 10.13 -16.84 15.31
C LYS A 61 8.94 -15.97 15.70
N VAL A 62 7.74 -16.33 15.23
CA VAL A 62 6.49 -15.66 15.63
C VAL A 62 6.25 -15.85 17.12
N ASP A 63 6.42 -17.06 17.64
CA ASP A 63 6.33 -17.36 19.07
C ASP A 63 7.39 -16.61 19.89
N GLU A 64 8.63 -16.50 19.38
CA GLU A 64 9.69 -15.72 20.03
C GLU A 64 9.29 -14.25 20.14
N ILE A 65 8.81 -13.64 19.04
CA ILE A 65 8.39 -12.23 19.02
C ILE A 65 7.19 -12.00 19.93
N LEU A 66 6.18 -12.88 19.91
CA LEU A 66 5.00 -12.82 20.79
C LEU A 66 5.38 -12.83 22.27
N ASN A 67 6.40 -13.61 22.65
CA ASN A 67 6.88 -13.72 24.02
C ASN A 67 7.91 -12.64 24.38
N THR A 68 8.45 -11.92 23.40
CA THR A 68 9.37 -10.81 23.64
C THR A 68 8.58 -9.62 24.18
N HIS A 69 8.83 -9.26 25.44
CA HIS A 69 8.22 -8.09 26.07
C HIS A 69 8.86 -6.78 25.55
N LEU A 70 8.59 -6.42 24.29
CA LEU A 70 9.04 -5.17 23.64
C LEU A 70 8.21 -3.93 24.07
N ARG A 71 7.41 -4.04 25.12
CA ARG A 71 6.60 -2.93 25.61
C ARG A 71 7.51 -1.85 26.21
N THR A 72 7.14 -0.59 26.01
CA THR A 72 7.78 0.54 26.68
C THR A 72 7.78 0.34 28.20
N PRO A 73 8.94 0.41 28.88
CA PRO A 73 8.99 0.24 30.33
C PRO A 73 8.10 1.26 31.02
N TYR A 74 7.24 0.79 31.92
CA TYR A 74 6.41 1.69 32.73
C TYR A 74 7.31 2.54 33.62
N LYS A 75 7.29 3.86 33.40
CA LYS A 75 7.93 4.82 34.31
C LYS A 75 6.85 5.28 35.31
N PRO A 76 6.82 4.77 36.56
CA PRO A 76 5.90 5.29 37.56
C PRO A 76 6.20 6.77 37.79
N ALA A 77 5.17 7.60 37.77
CA ALA A 77 5.30 9.01 38.16
C ALA A 77 5.79 9.07 39.61
N ARG A 78 6.95 9.70 39.83
CA ARG A 78 7.48 9.94 41.17
C ARG A 78 6.59 10.98 41.84
N TYR A 79 5.92 10.58 42.92
CA TYR A 79 5.27 11.49 43.87
C TYR A 79 6.32 12.10 44.81
#